data_AF-A0A380FDL9-F1
#
_entry.id   AF-A0A380FDL9-F1
#
_cell.length_a   1.000
_cell.length_b   1.000
_cell.length_c   1.000
_cell.angle_alpha   90.00
_cell.angle_beta   90.00
_cell.angle_gamma   90.00
#
_symmetry.space_group_name_H-M   'P 1'
#
loop_
_entity.id
_entity.type
_entity.pdbx_description
1 polymer ?
#
loop_
_entity_poly.entity_id
_entity_poly.type
_entity_poly.pdbx_seq_one_letter_code
_entity_poly.pdbx_strand_id
1 'polypeptide(L)' 'MDPSQTITRNFDVLDEEAGLAQRGTFIVDPDGVVQAAEINADGIGRGR' A
#
# COMPACT_ATOMS: atom_id res chain seq x y z
N MET A 1 -11.70 -1.84 6.10
CA MET A 1 -10.39 -2.03 6.75
C MET A 1 -10.11 -3.52 6.74
N ASP A 2 -8.96 -3.94 6.21
CA ASP A 2 -8.46 -5.33 6.30
C ASP A 2 -7.89 -5.56 7.72
N PRO A 3 -8.58 -6.28 8.63
CA PRO A 3 -8.18 -6.33 10.05
C PRO A 3 -6.89 -7.14 10.27
N SER A 4 -6.57 -8.06 9.36
CA SER A 4 -5.38 -8.92 9.45
C SER A 4 -4.13 -8.29 8.83
N GLN A 5 -4.26 -7.13 8.17
CA GLN A 5 -3.18 -6.45 7.43
C GLN A 5 -2.49 -7.35 6.38
N THR A 6 -3.16 -8.43 5.97
CA THR A 6 -2.63 -9.41 5.02
C THR A 6 -2.44 -8.78 3.66
N ILE A 7 -3.43 -8.00 3.21
CA ILE A 7 -3.37 -7.36 1.90
C ILE A 7 -2.23 -6.34 1.87
N THR A 8 -2.09 -5.56 2.93
CA THR A 8 -1.10 -4.47 3.01
C THR A 8 0.32 -4.98 3.17
N ARG A 9 0.52 -6.12 3.84
CA ARG A 9 1.82 -6.83 3.88
C ARG A 9 2.17 -7.49 2.55
N ASN A 10 1.20 -8.11 1.89
CA ASN A 10 1.43 -8.75 0.59
C ASN A 10 1.88 -7.76 -0.49
N PHE A 11 1.47 -6.49 -0.38
CA PHE A 11 1.89 -5.42 -1.28
C PHE A 11 3.00 -4.53 -0.73
N ASP A 12 3.55 -4.86 0.44
CA ASP A 12 4.63 -4.11 1.10
C ASP A 12 4.30 -2.60 1.29
N VAL A 13 3.01 -2.31 1.53
CA VAL A 13 2.48 -0.95 1.73
C VAL A 13 2.10 -0.67 3.18
N LEU A 14 2.35 -1.63 4.07
CA LEU A 14 2.10 -1.45 5.51
C LEU A 14 3.28 -0.74 6.16
N ASP A 15 3.02 0.39 6.80
CA ASP A 15 3.92 0.94 7.82
C ASP A 15 3.72 0.12 9.10
N GLU A 16 4.66 -0.76 9.42
CA GLU A 16 4.60 -1.65 10.58
C GLU A 16 4.70 -0.87 11.92
N GLU A 17 5.29 0.33 11.93
CA GLU A 17 5.42 1.16 13.14
C GLU A 17 4.11 1.90 13.42
N ALA A 18 3.51 2.50 12.39
CA ALA A 18 2.23 3.19 12.51
C ALA A 18 1.02 2.24 12.50
N GLY A 19 1.20 1.00 12.03
CA GLY A 19 0.10 0.05 11.78
C GLY A 19 -0.86 0.52 10.70
N LEU A 20 -0.42 1.44 9.83
CA LEU A 20 -1.23 2.09 8.80
C LEU A 20 -0.69 1.76 7.42
N ALA A 21 -1.60 1.56 6.48
CA ALA A 21 -1.23 1.34 5.08
C ALA A 21 -1.03 2.66 4.34
N GLN A 22 -0.02 2.73 3.50
CA GLN A 22 0.16 3.82 2.54
C GLN A 22 -0.95 3.77 1.47
N ARG A 23 -1.34 4.93 0.94
CA ARG A 23 -2.34 5.00 -0.13
C ARG A 23 -1.73 4.50 -1.44
N GLY A 24 -2.15 3.32 -1.88
CA GLY A 24 -1.71 2.71 -3.13
C GLY A 24 -2.79 2.70 -4.20
N THR A 25 -2.38 2.90 -5.46
CA THR A 25 -3.15 2.58 -6.65
C THR A 25 -2.54 1.36 -7.33
N PHE A 26 -3.37 0.37 -7.68
CA PHE A 26 -2.92 -0.86 -8.32
C PHE A 26 -3.61 -1.03 -9.66
N ILE A 27 -2.84 -1.39 -10.68
CA ILE A 27 -3.36 -1.83 -11.97
C ILE A 27 -3.36 -3.35 -11.96
N VAL A 28 -4.54 -3.93 -12.09
CA VAL A 28 -4.77 -5.39 -12.08
C VAL A 28 -5.33 -5.78 -13.44
N ASP A 29 -4.77 -6.82 -14.04
CA ASP A 29 -5.29 -7.39 -15.28
C ASP A 29 -6.55 -8.26 -15.04
N PRO A 30 -7.24 -8.72 -16.09
CA PRO A 30 -8.42 -9.58 -15.94
C PRO A 30 -8.16 -10.94 -15.29
N ASP A 31 -6.91 -11.42 -15.28
CA ASP A 31 -6.50 -12.67 -14.63
C ASP A 31 -6.23 -12.47 -13.12
N GLY A 32 -6.33 -11.23 -12.63
CA GLY A 32 -6.15 -10.87 -11.23
C GLY A 32 -4.69 -10.63 -10.85
N VAL A 33 -3.78 -10.51 -11.81
CA VAL A 33 -2.35 -10.25 -11.56
C VAL A 33 -2.09 -8.75 -11.51
N VAL A 34 -1.33 -8.32 -10.51
CA VAL A 34 -0.90 -6.92 -10.40
C VAL A 34 0.19 -6.64 -11.42
N GLN A 35 -0.10 -5.72 -12.34
CA GLN A 35 0.80 -5.31 -13.42
C GLN A 35 1.57 -4.03 -13.08
N ALA A 36 1.02 -3.17 -12.21
CA ALA A 36 1.70 -1.98 -11.70
C ALA A 36 1.17 -1.57 -10.32
N ALA A 37 2.03 -0.94 -9.53
CA ALA A 37 1.69 -0.33 -8.26
C ALA A 37 2.29 1.08 -8.17
N GLU A 38 1.46 2.06 -7.80
CA GLU A 38 1.90 3.39 -7.42
C GLU A 38 1.58 3.61 -5.94
N ILE A 39 2.60 3.89 -5.15
CA ILE A 39 2.45 4.10 -3.71
C ILE A 39 2.66 5.58 -3.39
N ASN A 40 1.65 6.21 -2.80
CA ASN A 40 1.73 7.58 -2.31
C ASN A 40 2.07 7.53 -0.82
N ALA A 41 3.32 7.86 -0.49
CA ALA A 41 3.72 8.01 0.90
C ALA A 41 3.08 9.28 1.48
N ASP A 42 2.17 9.13 2.43
CA ASP A 42 1.49 10.26 3.08
C ASP A 42 2.43 11.14 3.94
N GLY A 43 3.74 10.80 4.04
CA GLY A 43 4.68 11.42 4.98
C GLY A 43 6.06 11.86 4.48
N ILE A 44 6.55 11.44 3.30
CA ILE A 44 7.86 11.89 2.79
C ILE A 44 7.69 13.26 2.10
N GLY A 45 7.34 14.28 2.86
CA GLY A 45 7.01 15.59 2.27
C GLY A 45 6.75 16.76 3.19
N ARG A 46 6.93 16.61 4.51
CA ARG A 46 6.91 17.78 5.41
C ARG A 46 8.16 17.84 6.25
N GLY A 47 9.27 18.10 5.57
CA GLY A 47 10.47 18.65 6.19
C GLY A 47 10.22 20.11 6.62
N ARG A 48 9.63 20.28 7.80
CA ARG A 48 9.86 21.29 8.85
C ARG A 48 8.67 21.30 9.81
#